data_AF-A0A7Z9RY08-F1
#
_entry.id   AF-A0A7Z9RY08-F1
#
_cell.length_a   1.000
_cell.length_b   1.000
_cell.length_c   1.000
_cell.angle_alpha   90.00
_cell.angle_beta   90.00
_cell.angle_gamma   90.00
#
_symmetry.space_group_name_H-M   'P 1'
#
loop_
_entity.id
_entity.type
_entity.pdbx_description
1 polymer ?
#
loop_
_entity_poly.entity_id
_entity_poly.type
_entity_poly.pdbx_seq_one_letter_code
_entity_poly.pdbx_strand_id
1 'polypeptide(L)'
;QGVEAMKDFIYDNLGFMSVFLKPQGQEADLIEPLIVKEGSTVREVCATLHRDFVRKFRFARVKGPSAKFDWQRVGLDHVLRHDDLLTIIIRR
;
A
#
# COMPACT_ATOMS: atom_id res chain seq x y z
N GLN A 1 30.37 6.62 10.76
CA GLN A 1 30.01 5.23 11.09
C GLN A 1 28.71 5.12 11.90
N GLY A 2 28.41 6.00 12.86
CA GLY A 2 27.14 5.93 13.63
C GLY A 2 25.87 6.49 12.94
N VAL A 3 26.00 7.32 11.90
CA VAL A 3 24.84 8.01 11.29
C VAL A 3 23.93 7.06 10.51
N GLU A 4 24.48 6.10 9.76
CA GLU A 4 23.66 5.13 9.01
C GLU A 4 22.89 4.22 9.97
N ALA A 5 23.56 3.63 10.96
CA ALA A 5 22.89 2.82 11.98
C ALA A 5 21.81 3.60 12.75
N MET A 6 21.99 4.91 12.96
CA MET A 6 20.98 5.76 13.60
C MET A 6 19.79 6.05 12.68
N LYS A 7 20.02 6.21 11.37
CA LYS A 7 18.95 6.35 10.38
C LYS A 7 18.09 5.09 10.33
N ASP A 8 18.74 3.93 10.26
CA ASP A 8 18.05 2.63 10.24
C ASP A 8 17.25 2.43 11.54
N PHE A 9 17.87 2.70 12.69
CA PHE A 9 17.18 2.65 13.98
C PHE A 9 15.94 3.57 14.04
N ILE A 10 16.05 4.81 13.55
CA ILE A 10 14.90 5.72 13.50
C ILE A 10 13.82 5.15 12.58
N TYR A 11 14.19 4.67 11.39
CA TYR A 11 13.25 4.11 10.43
C TYR A 11 12.50 2.90 10.98
N ASP A 12 13.22 1.95 11.59
CA ASP A 12 12.65 0.73 12.16
C ASP A 12 11.69 1.02 13.33
N ASN A 13 11.88 2.13 14.04
CA ASN A 13 11.02 2.52 15.16
C ASN A 13 9.87 3.47 14.76
N LEU A 14 9.84 3.97 13.52
CA LEU A 14 8.76 4.86 13.05
C LEU A 14 7.49 4.09 12.65
N GLY A 15 7.56 2.75 12.52
CA GLY A 15 6.41 1.90 12.23
C GLY A 15 5.84 2.17 10.83
N PHE A 16 6.70 2.20 9.82
CA PHE A 16 6.29 2.34 8.43
C PHE A 16 6.26 1.01 7.70
N MET A 17 5.46 0.94 6.64
CA MET A 17 5.42 -0.17 5.72
C MET A 17 5.43 0.29 4.27
N SER A 18 6.04 -0.53 3.41
CA SER A 18 6.10 -0.33 1.97
C SER A 18 4.90 -1.03 1.31
N VAL A 19 4.14 -0.29 0.49
CA VAL A 19 3.07 -0.84 -0.35
C VAL A 19 3.38 -0.52 -1.80
N PHE A 20 3.43 -1.54 -2.66
CA PHE A 20 3.73 -1.38 -4.07
C PHE A 20 2.44 -1.18 -4.87
N LEU A 21 2.41 -0.16 -5.72
CA LEU A 21 1.24 0.14 -6.52
C LEU A 21 1.35 -0.50 -7.89
N LYS A 22 0.28 -1.20 -8.29
CA LYS A 22 0.12 -1.71 -9.64
C LYS A 22 -1.07 -1.01 -10.30
N PRO A 23 -0.85 -0.01 -11.16
CA PRO A 23 -1.92 0.63 -11.91
C PRO A 23 -2.67 -0.36 -12.81
N GLN A 24 -3.94 -0.07 -13.09
CA GLN A 24 -4.74 -0.92 -13.96
C GLN A 24 -4.19 -0.91 -15.39
N GLY A 25 -3.86 -2.08 -15.92
CA GLY A 25 -3.33 -2.23 -17.28
C GLY A 25 -1.85 -1.90 -17.44
N GLN A 26 -1.15 -1.58 -16.35
CA GLN A 26 0.31 -1.35 -16.34
C GLN A 26 1.00 -2.39 -15.46
N GLU A 27 2.32 -2.51 -15.58
CA GLU A 27 3.11 -3.32 -14.66
C GLU A 27 3.14 -2.70 -13.25
N ALA A 28 3.51 -3.51 -12.27
CA ALA A 28 3.67 -3.00 -10.93
C ALA A 28 4.92 -2.13 -10.87
N ASP A 29 4.83 -0.99 -10.21
CA ASP A 29 6.02 -0.26 -9.81
C ASP A 29 6.62 -0.99 -8.61
N LEU A 30 7.68 -1.75 -8.86
CA LEU A 30 8.46 -2.44 -7.84
C LEU A 30 9.73 -1.65 -7.47
N ILE A 31 9.91 -0.46 -8.06
CA ILE A 31 11.07 0.40 -7.85
C ILE A 31 10.74 1.41 -6.73
N GLU A 32 9.57 2.04 -6.79
CA GLU A 32 9.15 3.07 -5.83
C GLU A 32 7.92 2.63 -5.02
N PRO A 33 8.12 2.10 -3.79
CA PRO A 33 7.00 1.79 -2.91
C PRO A 33 6.37 3.07 -2.34
N LEU A 34 5.06 3.01 -2.09
CA LEU A 34 4.40 4.00 -1.26
C LEU A 34 4.66 3.67 0.22
N ILE A 35 5.39 4.55 0.90
CA ILE A 35 5.62 4.43 2.34
C ILE A 35 4.41 4.97 3.11
N VAL A 36 3.78 4.09 3.90
CA VAL A 36 2.64 4.42 4.75
C VAL A 36 2.85 3.90 6.18
N LYS A 37 2.00 4.28 7.12
CA LYS A 37 2.06 3.75 8.49
C LYS A 37 1.69 2.27 8.50
N GLU A 38 2.34 1.51 9.36
CA GLU A 38 2.01 0.11 9.57
C GLU A 38 0.55 -0.03 10.03
N GLY A 39 -0.13 -1.05 9.51
CA GLY A 39 -1.55 -1.27 9.76
C GLY A 39 -2.48 -0.33 8.99
N SER A 40 -1.96 0.49 8.07
CA SER A 40 -2.81 1.33 7.24
C SER A 40 -3.78 0.53 6.38
N THR A 41 -4.97 1.07 6.21
CA THR A 41 -6.02 0.46 5.38
C THR A 41 -5.92 0.88 3.92
N VAL A 42 -6.59 0.15 3.03
CA VAL A 42 -6.75 0.56 1.62
C VAL A 42 -7.34 1.98 1.52
N ARG A 43 -8.24 2.37 2.43
CA ARG A 43 -8.81 3.73 2.51
C ARG A 43 -7.75 4.80 2.71
N GLU A 44 -6.84 4.58 3.65
CA GLU A 44 -5.78 5.53 3.98
C GLU A 44 -4.80 5.66 2.82
N VAL A 45 -4.41 4.53 2.21
CA VAL A 45 -3.59 4.55 0.98
C VAL A 45 -4.27 5.34 -0.14
N CYS A 46 -5.57 5.10 -0.38
CA CYS A 46 -6.34 5.86 -1.36
C CYS A 46 -6.34 7.37 -1.06
N ALA A 47 -6.49 7.75 0.21
CA ALA A 47 -6.52 9.14 0.64
C ALA A 47 -5.17 9.84 0.45
N THR A 48 -4.06 9.13 0.71
CA THR A 48 -2.69 9.62 0.46
C THR A 48 -2.44 9.89 -1.02
N LEU A 49 -2.96 9.03 -1.91
CA LEU A 49 -2.80 9.20 -3.35
C LEU A 49 -3.63 10.37 -3.89
N HIS A 50 -4.95 10.33 -3.67
CA HIS A 50 -5.85 11.42 -4.00
C HIS A 50 -7.24 11.12 -3.42
N ARG A 51 -7.91 12.15 -2.88
CA ARG A 51 -9.31 12.04 -2.37
C ARG A 51 -10.32 11.41 -3.34
N ASP A 52 -10.09 11.47 -4.65
CA ASP A 52 -10.96 10.80 -5.62
C ASP A 52 -10.90 9.27 -5.57
N PHE A 53 -9.78 8.67 -5.16
CA PHE A 53 -9.69 7.22 -5.07
C PHE A 53 -10.69 6.66 -4.07
N VAL A 54 -10.89 7.34 -2.94
CA VAL A 54 -11.92 6.97 -1.95
C VAL A 54 -13.32 7.21 -2.51
N ARG A 55 -13.57 8.38 -3.11
CA ARG A 55 -14.90 8.75 -3.65
C ARG A 55 -15.37 7.81 -4.76
N LYS A 56 -14.47 7.45 -5.67
CA LYS A 56 -14.76 6.62 -6.84
C LYS A 56 -14.43 5.14 -6.60
N PHE A 57 -14.07 4.75 -5.38
CA PHE A 57 -13.66 3.38 -5.09
C PHE A 57 -14.71 2.36 -5.53
N ARG A 58 -14.29 1.35 -6.29
CA ARG A 58 -15.12 0.19 -6.64
C ARG A 58 -14.70 -1.03 -5.84
N PHE A 59 -13.40 -1.34 -5.84
CA PHE A 59 -12.74 -2.36 -5.03
C PHE A 59 -11.22 -2.21 -5.19
N ALA A 60 -10.46 -2.91 -4.37
CA ALA A 60 -9.03 -3.11 -4.58
C ALA A 60 -8.73 -4.59 -4.79
N ARG A 61 -7.58 -4.88 -5.40
CA ARG A 61 -6.98 -6.22 -5.45
C ARG A 61 -5.64 -6.16 -4.76
N VAL A 62 -5.38 -7.15 -3.91
CA VAL A 62 -4.11 -7.27 -3.18
C VAL A 62 -3.46 -8.60 -3.49
N LYS A 63 -2.15 -8.59 -3.68
CA LYS A 63 -1.28 -9.77 -3.67
C LYS A 63 -0.17 -9.50 -2.65
N GLY A 64 0.02 -10.37 -1.69
CA GLY A 64 1.02 -10.17 -0.64
C GLY A 64 0.57 -10.70 0.73
N PRO A 65 1.32 -10.38 1.79
CA PRO A 65 1.14 -10.95 3.12
C PRO A 65 -0.21 -10.68 3.79
N SER A 66 -0.96 -9.66 3.37
CA SER A 66 -2.31 -9.40 3.91
C SER A 66 -3.42 -10.17 3.20
N ALA A 67 -3.14 -10.75 2.03
CA ALA A 67 -4.11 -11.51 1.25
C ALA A 67 -4.01 -13.02 1.55
N LYS A 68 -5.15 -13.71 1.52
CA LYS A 68 -5.21 -15.18 1.62
C LYS A 68 -4.84 -15.87 0.31
N PHE A 69 -4.99 -15.18 -0.80
CA PHE A 69 -4.66 -15.67 -2.15
C PHE A 69 -4.31 -14.49 -3.06
N ASP A 70 -3.55 -14.77 -4.11
CA ASP A 70 -3.09 -13.77 -5.07
C ASP A 70 -4.26 -13.01 -5.70
N TRP A 71 -4.13 -11.68 -5.73
CA TRP A 71 -5.10 -10.76 -6.30
C TRP A 71 -6.51 -10.85 -5.69
N GLN A 72 -6.58 -11.17 -4.39
CA GLN A 72 -7.80 -11.15 -3.61
C GLN A 72 -8.47 -9.79 -3.70
N ARG A 73 -9.79 -9.81 -3.95
CA ARG A 73 -10.62 -8.60 -3.95
C ARG A 73 -10.91 -8.18 -2.52
N VAL A 74 -10.63 -6.92 -2.21
CA VAL A 74 -10.78 -6.36 -0.86
C VAL A 74 -11.51 -5.01 -0.88
N GLY A 75 -12.02 -4.62 0.28
CA GLY A 75 -12.70 -3.35 0.53
C GLY A 75 -11.76 -2.26 1.03
N LEU A 76 -12.32 -1.09 1.34
CA LEU A 76 -11.58 0.05 1.88
C LEU A 76 -11.00 -0.21 3.27
N ASP A 77 -11.67 -1.03 4.08
CA ASP A 77 -11.29 -1.28 5.47
C ASP A 77 -10.32 -2.47 5.61
N HIS A 78 -9.84 -3.02 4.49
CA HIS A 78 -8.80 -4.05 4.48
C HIS A 78 -7.48 -3.45 4.94
N VAL A 79 -6.89 -4.05 5.96
CA VAL A 79 -5.58 -3.68 6.52
C VAL A 79 -4.48 -4.26 5.65
N LEU A 80 -3.59 -3.41 5.17
CA LEU A 80 -2.44 -3.80 4.36
C LEU A 80 -1.25 -4.18 5.26
N ARG A 81 -0.28 -4.86 4.66
CA ARG A 81 0.99 -5.26 5.27
C ARG A 81 2.16 -4.85 4.39
N HIS A 82 3.34 -4.83 5.00
CA HIS A 82 4.60 -4.60 4.28
C HIS A 82 4.72 -5.55 3.08
N ASP A 83 5.18 -5.01 1.95
CA ASP A 83 5.32 -5.69 0.65
C ASP A 83 4.01 -6.11 -0.04
N ASP A 84 2.86 -5.58 0.39
CA ASP A 84 1.62 -5.77 -0.36
C ASP A 84 1.67 -5.06 -1.72
N LEU A 85 1.24 -5.78 -2.75
CA LEU A 85 1.01 -5.27 -4.09
C LEU A 85 -0.47 -4.89 -4.24
N LEU A 86 -0.75 -3.61 -4.41
CA LEU A 86 -2.10 -3.04 -4.42
C LEU A 86 -2.49 -2.51 -5.81
N THR A 87 -3.66 -2.93 -6.29
CA THR A 87 -4.34 -2.33 -7.44
C THR A 87 -5.67 -1.74 -7.02
N ILE A 88 -5.87 -0.44 -7.23
CA ILE A 88 -7.13 0.25 -6.92
C ILE A 88 -7.97 0.36 -8.18
N ILE A 89 -9.23 -0.10 -8.11
CA ILE A 89 -10.19 -0.02 -9.21
C ILE A 89 -11.25 1.03 -8.86
N ILE A 90 -11.38 2.04 -9.70
CA ILE A 90 -12.36 3.13 -9.55
C ILE A 90 -13.54 2.97 -10.51
N ARG A 91 -14.69 3.53 -10.16
CA ARG A 91 -15.85 3.71 -11.04
C ARG A 91 -15.54 4.83 -12.04
N ARG A 92 -15.99 4.66 -13.28
CA ARG A 92 -15.94 5.72 -14.30
C ARG A 92 -16.91 6.83 -13.95
#